data_AF-A0A3S4LQY7-F1
#
_entry.id   AF-A0A3S4LQY7-F1
#
_cell.length_a   1.000
_cell.length_b   1.000
_cell.length_c   1.000
_cell.angle_alpha   90.00
_cell.angle_beta   90.00
_cell.angle_gamma   90.00
#
_symmetry.space_group_name_H-M   'P 1'
#
loop_
_entity.id
_entity.type
_entity.pdbx_description
1 polymer ?
#
loop_
_entity_poly.entity_id
_entity_poly.type
_entity_poly.pdbx_seq_one_letter_code
_entity_poly.pdbx_strand_id
1 'polypeptide(L)' 'MDQIAIEAGLEPLADLLWNEPSHDPDVEAAKYIDGDKGVADTKAALDGARYILMERFGRRRRIAGEST' A
#
# COMPACT_ATOMS: atom_id res chain seq x y z
N MET A 1 -6.38 -11.00 -6.63
CA MET A 1 -5.97 -10.95 -5.21
C MET A 1 -5.94 -9.50 -4.70
N ASP A 2 -6.56 -8.57 -5.43
CA ASP A 2 -6.37 -7.11 -5.27
C ASP A 2 -7.17 -6.44 -4.14
N GLN A 3 -8.08 -7.13 -3.46
CA GLN A 3 -8.85 -6.50 -2.35
C GLN A 3 -8.18 -6.58 -0.98
N ILE A 4 -7.26 -7.53 -0.79
CA ILE A 4 -6.66 -7.80 0.54
C ILE A 4 -5.84 -6.60 1.03
N ALA A 5 -5.10 -5.91 0.15
CA ALA A 5 -4.25 -4.79 0.55
C ALA A 5 -5.05 -3.53 0.96
N ILE A 6 -6.21 -3.30 0.34
CA ILE A 6 -7.07 -2.14 0.62
C ILE A 6 -7.93 -2.42 1.87
N GLU A 7 -8.49 -3.63 2.01
CA GLU A 7 -9.26 -4.04 3.20
C GLU A 7 -8.38 -4.24 4.44
N ALA A 8 -7.08 -4.51 4.27
CA ALA A 8 -6.12 -4.61 5.36
C ALA A 8 -5.88 -3.28 6.09
N GLY A 9 -6.17 -2.14 5.45
CA GLY A 9 -5.86 -0.82 6.00
C GLY A 9 -4.36 -0.50 5.94
N LEU A 10 -3.67 -0.95 4.89
CA LEU A 10 -2.24 -0.66 4.64
C LEU A 10 -1.99 0.72 4.02
N GLU A 11 -3.05 1.47 3.71
CA GLU A 11 -2.99 2.83 3.18
C GLU A 11 -2.20 3.81 4.08
N PRO A 12 -2.43 3.87 5.41
CA PRO A 12 -1.60 4.68 6.31
C PRO A 12 -0.14 4.23 6.40
N LEU A 13 0.16 2.93 6.26
CA LEU A 13 1.55 2.45 6.19
C LEU A 13 2.24 2.96 4.92
N ALA A 14 1.55 2.87 3.78
CA ALA A 14 2.03 3.38 2.50
C ALA A 14 2.30 4.89 2.54
N ASP A 15 1.40 5.66 3.13
CA ASP A 15 1.53 7.12 3.24
C ASP A 15 2.64 7.52 4.23
N LEU A 16 2.80 6.79 5.33
CA LEU A 16 3.88 7.01 6.31
C LEU A 16 5.25 6.73 5.69
N LEU A 17 5.46 5.58 5.04
CA LEU A 17 6.74 5.27 4.41
C LEU A 17 7.06 6.20 3.23
N TRP A 18 6.03 6.77 2.61
CA TRP A 18 6.18 7.74 1.55
C TRP A 18 6.57 9.13 2.07
N ASN A 19 5.89 9.64 3.09
CA ASN A 19 6.15 10.97 3.66
C ASN A 19 7.40 10.98 4.55
N GLU A 20 7.63 9.89 5.28
CA GLU A 20 8.68 9.75 6.28
C GLU A 20 9.58 8.54 5.95
N PRO A 21 10.36 8.57 4.84
CA PRO A 21 11.22 7.46 4.44
C PRO A 21 12.40 7.22 5.40
N SER A 22 12.57 8.08 6.41
CA SER A 22 13.52 7.89 7.52
C SER A 22 13.06 6.86 8.54
N HIS A 23 11.77 6.52 8.56
CA HIS A 23 11.23 5.47 9.43
C HIS A 23 11.63 4.08 8.93
N ASP A 24 11.78 3.15 9.86
CA ASP A 24 12.15 1.77 9.55
C ASP A 24 10.94 1.02 8.98
N PRO A 25 10.96 0.60 7.70
CA PRO A 25 9.82 -0.01 7.03
C PRO A 25 9.41 -1.32 7.68
N ASP A 26 10.35 -2.14 8.11
CA ASP A 26 10.07 -3.39 8.82
C ASP A 26 9.38 -3.16 10.17
N VAL A 27 9.80 -2.13 10.92
CA VAL A 27 9.23 -1.79 12.23
C VAL A 27 7.81 -1.26 12.09
N GLU A 28 7.58 -0.36 11.14
CA GLU A 28 6.25 0.18 10.88
C GLU A 28 5.32 -0.90 10.31
N ALA A 29 5.79 -1.69 9.34
CA ALA A 29 5.03 -2.79 8.75
C ALA A 29 4.63 -3.86 9.78
N ALA A 30 5.46 -4.12 10.80
CA ALA A 30 5.15 -5.07 11.86
C ALA A 30 3.87 -4.71 12.63
N LYS A 31 3.54 -3.41 12.70
CA LYS A 31 2.31 -2.91 13.35
C LYS A 31 1.04 -3.20 12.55
N TYR A 32 1.19 -3.54 11.27
CA TYR A 32 0.09 -3.84 10.34
C TYR A 32 -0.03 -5.34 10.02
N ILE A 33 0.75 -6.20 10.68
CA ILE A 33 0.60 -7.66 10.56
C ILE A 33 -0.74 -8.05 11.18
N ASP A 34 -1.62 -8.59 10.35
CA ASP A 34 -2.97 -8.97 10.72
C ASP A 34 -3.38 -10.20 9.90
N GLY A 35 -3.32 -11.37 10.54
CA GLY A 35 -3.63 -12.65 9.92
C GLY A 35 -5.09 -12.75 9.48
N ASP A 36 -6.02 -12.10 10.18
CA ASP A 36 -7.44 -12.05 9.82
C ASP A 36 -7.67 -11.23 8.54
N LYS A 37 -6.82 -10.22 8.31
CA LYS A 37 -6.84 -9.41 7.08
C LYS A 37 -5.91 -9.94 5.98
N GLY A 38 -5.33 -11.13 6.15
CA GLY A 38 -4.45 -11.76 5.16
C GLY A 38 -3.03 -11.17 5.10
N VAL A 39 -2.62 -10.40 6.11
CA VAL A 39 -1.25 -9.86 6.24
C VAL A 39 -0.47 -10.75 7.19
N ALA A 40 0.17 -11.78 6.64
CA ALA A 40 0.85 -12.81 7.42
C ALA A 40 2.16 -12.35 8.08
N ASP A 41 2.83 -11.35 7.51
CA ASP A 41 4.16 -10.90 7.92
C ASP A 41 4.48 -9.48 7.42
N THR A 42 5.62 -8.93 7.86
CA THR A 42 6.07 -7.58 7.46
C THR A 42 6.21 -7.45 5.94
N LYS A 43 6.64 -8.50 5.23
CA LYS A 43 6.79 -8.43 3.78
C LYS A 43 5.44 -8.34 3.10
N ALA A 44 4.44 -9.09 3.57
CA ALA A 44 3.07 -8.98 3.06
C ALA A 44 2.51 -7.55 3.25
N ALA A 45 2.77 -6.93 4.41
CA ALA A 45 2.37 -5.55 4.68
C ALA A 45 3.08 -4.54 3.76
N LEU A 46 4.39 -4.68 3.59
CA LEU A 46 5.19 -3.80 2.71
C LEU A 46 4.81 -3.96 1.24
N ASP A 47 4.52 -5.19 0.79
CA ASP A 47 4.09 -5.46 -0.58
C ASP A 47 2.73 -4.84 -0.87
N GLY A 48 1.78 -4.96 0.09
CA GLY A 48 0.48 -4.28 0.00
C GLY A 48 0.62 -2.75 -0.01
N ALA A 49 1.45 -2.18 0.87
CA ALA A 49 1.73 -0.74 0.87
C ALA A 49 2.36 -0.25 -0.45
N ARG A 50 3.29 -1.03 -1.02
CA ARG A 50 3.89 -0.76 -2.33
C ARG A 50 2.86 -0.80 -3.45
N TYR A 51 1.95 -1.77 -3.42
CA TYR A 51 0.87 -1.88 -4.41
C TYR A 51 -0.06 -0.66 -4.38
N ILE A 52 -0.41 -0.19 -3.18
CA ILE A 52 -1.20 1.03 -2.98
C ILE A 52 -0.51 2.23 -3.64
N LEU A 53 0.80 2.42 -3.40
CA LEU A 53 1.57 3.47 -4.06
C LEU A 53 1.55 3.29 -5.59
N MET A 54 1.80 2.07 -6.09
CA MET A 54 1.77 1.76 -7.53
C MET A 54 0.42 2.08 -8.17
N GLU A 55 -0.70 1.74 -7.55
CA GLU A 55 -2.03 2.10 -8.04
C GLU A 55 -2.25 3.62 -8.05
N ARG A 56 -1.81 4.31 -6.99
CA ARG A 56 -1.91 5.77 -6.87
C ARG A 56 -1.15 6.49 -7.99
N PHE A 57 0.01 5.96 -8.37
CA PHE A 57 0.81 6.46 -9.50
C PHE A 57 0.25 6.02 -10.86
N GLY A 58 -0.20 4.77 -10.98
CA GLY A 58 -0.76 4.20 -12.21
C GLY A 58 -2.08 4.86 -12.63
N ARG A 59 -2.89 5.30 -11.67
CA ARG A 59 -4.17 5.97 -11.93
C ARG A 59 -4.03 7.42 -12.40
N ARG A 60 -2.87 8.07 -12.20
CA ARG A 60 -2.59 9.42 -12.74
C ARG A 60 -2.37 9.44 -14.27
N ARG A 61 -2.31 8.27 -14.94
CA ARG A 61 -2.29 8.16 -16.41
C ARG A 61 -3.66 7.76 -16.99
N ARG A 62 -4.73 8.43 -16.58
CA ARG A 62 -6.00 8.38 -17.32
C ARG A 62 -6.78 9.69 -17.21
N ILE A 63 -6.18 10.76 -17.70
CA ILE A 63 -6.91 11.86 -18.34
C ILE A 63 -6.14 12.29 -19.60
N ALA A 64 -6.63 11.87 -20.76
CA ALA A 64 -6.44 12.45 -22.09
C ALA A 64 -6.89 11.38 -23.11
N GLY A 65 -8.19 11.34 -23.35
CA GLY A 65 -8.79 10.37 -24.26
C GLY A 65 -10.31 10.36 -24.29
N GLU A 66 -10.99 11.33 -23.66
CA GLU A 66 -12.31 11.73 -24.13
C GLU A 66 -12.10 12.80 -25.19
N SER A 67 -12.22 12.41 -26.45
CA SER A 67 -12.59 13.31 -27.54
C SER A 67 -13.16 12.49 -28.70
N THR A 68 -14.45 12.78 -28.95
CA THR A 68 -15.34 12.36 -30.04
C THR A 68 -16.09 11.05 -29.87
#